data_AF-E9HKZ4-F1
#
_entry.id   AF-E9HKZ4-F1
#
_cell.length_a   1.000
_cell.length_b   1.000
_cell.length_c   1.000
_cell.angle_alpha   90.00
_cell.angle_beta   90.00
_cell.angle_gamma   90.00
#
_symmetry.space_group_name_H-M   'P 1'
#
loop_
_entity.id
_entity.type
_entity.pdbx_description
1 polymer ?
#
loop_
_entity_poly.entity_id
_entity_poly.type
_entity_poly.pdbx_seq_one_letter_code
_entity_poly.pdbx_strand_id
1 'polypeptide(L)'
;MSHKESNNKSLSGFGKAFTKFSKLTNKSSLDEPDVKFATLLRHSKLIQLGDPQGKIVEGKIFQVVGNDLYIDFGGKFHCVCSKPNANESEFVRGSRVRLRLQELELSTKFLGASQELTLREADALLLGLARTSGRKAI
;
A
#
# COMPACT_ATOMS: atom_id res chain seq x y z
N MET A 1 3.14 -2.32 -72.01
CA MET A 1 1.91 -2.14 -71.22
C MET A 1 1.88 -3.23 -70.15
N SER A 2 2.22 -2.88 -68.91
CA SER A 2 2.18 -3.81 -67.78
C SER A 2 1.92 -3.00 -66.51
N HIS A 3 0.65 -2.99 -66.10
CA HIS A 3 0.19 -2.34 -64.88
C HIS A 3 0.73 -3.09 -63.65
N LYS A 4 1.29 -2.34 -62.69
CA LYS A 4 1.65 -2.83 -61.35
C LYS A 4 0.59 -2.29 -60.39
N GLU A 5 -0.35 -3.12 -59.96
CA GLU A 5 -1.36 -2.76 -58.96
C GLU A 5 -0.70 -2.59 -57.58
N SER A 6 -0.64 -1.35 -57.11
CA SER A 6 -0.31 -1.03 -55.72
C SER A 6 -1.54 -1.25 -54.84
N ASN A 7 -1.65 -2.45 -54.27
CA ASN A 7 -2.75 -2.82 -53.38
C ASN A 7 -2.58 -2.19 -51.99
N ASN A 8 -2.88 -0.89 -51.87
CA ASN A 8 -2.80 -0.14 -50.61
C ASN A 8 -4.06 -0.41 -49.78
N LYS A 9 -4.13 -1.60 -49.16
CA LYS A 9 -5.29 -2.04 -48.37
C LYS A 9 -5.33 -1.28 -47.05
N SER A 10 -6.02 -0.13 -47.04
CA SER A 10 -6.22 0.65 -45.83
C SER A 10 -6.86 -0.20 -44.72
N LEU A 11 -6.23 -0.24 -43.56
CA LEU A 11 -6.69 -1.03 -42.42
C LEU A 11 -8.09 -0.52 -41.99
N SER A 12 -9.06 -1.43 -41.89
CA SER A 12 -10.43 -1.13 -41.44
C SER A 12 -10.46 -0.64 -39.98
N GLY A 13 -11.61 -0.15 -39.51
CA GLY A 13 -11.78 0.38 -38.15
C GLY A 13 -11.29 -0.58 -37.05
N PHE A 14 -11.53 -1.88 -37.23
CA PHE A 14 -11.02 -2.92 -36.32
C PHE A 14 -9.49 -3.05 -36.36
N GLY A 15 -8.87 -3.01 -37.54
CA GLY A 15 -7.41 -3.06 -37.66
C GLY A 15 -6.71 -1.84 -37.04
N LYS A 16 -7.35 -0.67 -37.15
CA LYS A 16 -6.88 0.56 -36.47
C LYS A 16 -7.03 0.47 -34.95
N ALA A 17 -8.15 -0.08 -34.46
CA ALA A 17 -8.37 -0.28 -33.03
C ALA A 17 -7.39 -1.30 -32.43
N PHE A 18 -7.17 -2.43 -33.11
CA PHE A 18 -6.23 -3.47 -32.70
C PHE A 18 -4.80 -2.93 -32.63
N THR A 19 -4.32 -2.27 -33.68
CA THR A 19 -2.96 -1.67 -33.68
C THR A 19 -2.78 -0.60 -32.61
N LYS A 20 -3.82 0.20 -32.32
CA LYS A 20 -3.81 1.16 -31.21
C LYS A 20 -3.71 0.45 -29.86
N PHE A 21 -4.48 -0.61 -29.65
CA PHE A 21 -4.49 -1.35 -28.39
C PHE A 21 -3.17 -2.11 -28.18
N SER A 22 -2.65 -2.77 -29.21
CA SER A 22 -1.36 -3.46 -29.17
C SER A 22 -0.18 -2.50 -28.90
N LYS A 23 -0.24 -1.26 -29.42
CA LYS A 23 0.74 -0.22 -29.08
C LYS A 23 0.63 0.26 -27.64
N LEU A 24 -0.56 0.26 -27.04
CA LEU A 24 -0.72 0.57 -25.60
C LEU A 24 -0.20 -0.57 -24.72
N THR A 25 -0.50 -1.82 -25.06
CA THR A 25 -0.07 -2.99 -24.27
C THR A 25 1.45 -3.17 -24.33
N ASN A 26 2.06 -2.94 -25.49
CA ASN A 26 3.51 -3.05 -25.67
C ASN A 26 4.31 -1.88 -25.08
N LYS A 27 3.64 -0.81 -24.62
CA LYS A 27 4.29 0.34 -23.97
C LYS A 27 4.57 0.12 -22.47
N SER A 28 4.22 -1.04 -21.92
CA SER A 28 4.19 -1.26 -20.47
C SER A 28 5.42 -1.92 -19.85
N SER A 29 6.49 -2.20 -20.61
CA SER A 29 7.69 -2.86 -20.05
C SER A 29 9.05 -2.45 -20.63
N LEU A 30 9.11 -1.60 -21.65
CA LEU A 30 10.37 -1.27 -22.33
C LEU A 30 10.96 0.11 -21.99
N ASP A 31 10.21 0.97 -21.29
CA ASP A 31 10.63 2.34 -20.96
C ASP A 31 10.85 2.56 -19.45
N GLU A 32 10.57 1.56 -18.60
CA GLU A 32 10.94 1.64 -17.18
C GLU A 32 12.45 1.40 -17.09
N PRO A 33 13.24 2.34 -16.53
CA PRO A 33 14.66 2.11 -16.33
C PRO A 33 14.84 0.83 -15.52
N ASP A 34 15.86 0.02 -15.82
CA ASP A 34 16.23 -1.14 -15.02
C ASP A 34 16.72 -0.66 -13.63
N VAL A 35 15.77 -0.41 -12.73
CA VAL A 35 16.03 0.11 -11.40
C VAL A 35 16.46 -1.04 -10.51
N LYS A 36 17.74 -1.03 -10.14
CA LYS A 36 18.30 -2.00 -9.18
C LYS A 36 17.51 -1.99 -7.87
N PHE A 37 17.36 -3.17 -7.25
CA PHE A 37 16.74 -3.32 -5.93
C PHE A 37 17.30 -2.35 -4.88
N ALA A 38 18.62 -2.13 -4.85
CA ALA A 38 19.25 -1.19 -3.93
C ALA A 38 18.71 0.24 -4.08
N THR A 39 18.41 0.68 -5.31
CA THR A 39 17.81 1.97 -5.59
C THR A 39 16.37 2.02 -5.08
N LEU A 40 15.57 0.99 -5.35
CA LEU A 40 14.19 0.90 -4.84
C LEU A 40 14.16 0.91 -3.31
N LEU A 41 15.00 0.12 -2.66
CA LEU A 41 15.09 0.04 -1.20
C LEU A 41 15.48 1.40 -0.61
N ARG A 42 16.53 2.05 -1.13
CA ARG A 42 17.02 3.35 -0.68
C ARG A 42 15.96 4.46 -0.80
N HIS A 43 15.10 4.40 -1.81
CA HIS A 43 14.03 5.37 -2.04
C HIS A 43 12.66 4.94 -1.49
N SER A 44 12.58 3.79 -0.81
CA SER A 44 11.33 3.30 -0.22
C SER A 44 10.88 4.16 0.97
N LYS A 45 9.57 4.22 1.20
CA LYS A 45 8.99 4.92 2.37
C LYS A 45 9.43 4.31 3.70
N LEU A 46 9.67 3.00 3.73
CA LEU A 46 10.19 2.30 4.90
C LEU A 46 11.57 2.83 5.30
N ILE A 47 12.50 2.92 4.35
CA ILE A 47 13.85 3.45 4.62
C ILE A 47 13.80 4.95 4.91
N GLN A 48 12.93 5.72 4.25
CA GLN A 48 12.75 7.15 4.53
C GLN A 48 12.15 7.44 5.91
N LEU A 49 11.41 6.50 6.51
CA LEU A 49 10.80 6.66 7.83
C LEU A 49 11.85 6.83 8.94
N GLY A 50 12.99 6.14 8.79
CA GLY A 50 14.04 6.06 9.82
C GLY A 50 13.58 5.28 11.04
N ASP A 51 13.95 5.75 12.23
CA ASP A 51 13.46 5.19 13.49
C ASP A 51 11.93 5.32 13.57
N PRO A 52 11.17 4.21 13.67
CA PRO A 52 9.72 4.23 13.72
C PRO A 52 9.18 4.84 15.03
N GLN A 53 9.94 4.84 16.13
CA GLN A 53 9.42 5.22 17.43
C GLN A 53 8.88 6.66 17.43
N GLY A 54 7.61 6.82 17.80
CA GLY A 54 6.91 8.10 17.85
C GLY A 54 6.46 8.66 16.50
N LYS A 55 6.77 8.01 15.37
CA LYS A 55 6.35 8.47 14.04
C LYS A 55 4.85 8.29 13.84
N ILE A 56 4.23 9.23 13.14
CA ILE A 56 2.81 9.16 12.79
C ILE A 56 2.65 8.65 11.37
N VAL A 57 1.88 7.59 11.20
CA VAL A 57 1.57 6.99 9.89
C VAL A 57 0.06 6.85 9.70
N GLU A 58 -0.35 6.65 8.45
CA GLU A 58 -1.73 6.34 8.11
C GLU A 58 -1.88 4.83 7.91
N GLY A 59 -2.89 4.24 8.54
CA GLY A 59 -3.25 2.84 8.40
C GLY A 59 -4.67 2.65 7.89
N LYS A 60 -5.01 1.43 7.54
CA LYS A 60 -6.35 1.01 7.10
C LYS A 60 -6.78 -0.19 7.93
N ILE A 61 -7.97 -0.09 8.53
CA ILE A 61 -8.57 -1.21 9.24
C ILE A 61 -8.95 -2.28 8.20
N PHE A 62 -8.37 -3.48 8.28
CA PHE A 62 -8.70 -4.59 7.37
C PHE A 62 -9.61 -5.63 8.02
N GLN A 63 -9.66 -5.68 9.36
CA GLN A 63 -10.52 -6.58 10.10
C GLN A 63 -10.90 -5.98 11.46
N VAL A 64 -12.12 -6.30 11.93
CA VAL A 64 -12.65 -5.89 13.24
C VAL A 64 -13.16 -7.14 13.93
N VAL A 65 -12.69 -7.43 15.14
CA VAL A 65 -13.11 -8.58 15.95
C VAL A 65 -13.51 -8.07 17.32
N GLY A 66 -14.80 -8.01 17.63
CA GLY A 66 -15.29 -7.40 18.86
C GLY A 66 -14.82 -5.94 18.99
N ASN A 67 -13.95 -5.69 19.95
CA ASN A 67 -13.35 -4.37 20.21
C ASN A 67 -11.94 -4.22 19.64
N ASP A 68 -11.41 -5.22 18.95
CA ASP A 68 -10.06 -5.19 18.40
C ASP A 68 -10.08 -4.79 16.92
N LEU A 69 -9.27 -3.79 16.59
CA LEU A 69 -9.09 -3.25 15.24
C LEU A 69 -7.75 -3.71 14.68
N TYR A 70 -7.80 -4.57 13.66
CA TYR A 70 -6.62 -5.00 12.93
C TYR A 70 -6.32 -4.00 11.81
N ILE A 71 -5.17 -3.33 11.91
CA ILE A 71 -4.82 -2.17 11.10
C ILE A 71 -3.51 -2.41 10.36
N ASP A 72 -3.57 -2.33 9.03
CA ASP A 72 -2.39 -2.37 8.17
C ASP A 72 -1.94 -0.95 7.82
N PHE A 73 -0.65 -0.68 7.95
CA PHE A 73 -0.01 0.61 7.63
C PHE A 73 1.14 0.46 6.61
N GLY A 74 1.23 -0.70 5.93
CA GLY A 74 2.26 -0.99 4.92
C GLY A 74 3.59 -1.49 5.50
N GLY A 75 3.59 -1.88 6.78
CA GLY A 75 4.71 -2.56 7.42
C GLY A 75 4.74 -4.07 7.13
N LYS A 76 5.72 -4.77 7.72
CA LYS A 76 5.80 -6.24 7.67
C LYS A 76 4.66 -6.89 8.46
N PHE A 77 4.35 -6.34 9.63
CA PHE A 77 3.24 -6.76 10.48
C PHE A 77 2.23 -5.63 10.65
N HIS A 78 0.99 -6.01 10.88
CA HIS A 78 -0.09 -5.10 11.25
C HIS A 78 -0.02 -4.81 12.75
N CYS A 79 -0.76 -3.80 13.21
CA CYS A 79 -1.00 -3.59 14.63
C CYS A 79 -2.45 -3.89 14.99
N VAL A 80 -2.69 -4.25 16.25
CA VAL A 80 -4.03 -4.43 16.81
C VAL A 80 -4.25 -3.33 17.84
N CYS A 81 -5.28 -2.51 17.64
CA CYS A 81 -5.63 -1.45 18.57
C CYS A 81 -7.06 -1.64 19.09
N SER A 82 -7.29 -1.33 20.36
CA SER A 82 -8.65 -1.31 20.90
C SER A 82 -9.47 -0.18 20.29
N LYS A 83 -10.73 -0.47 19.99
CA LYS A 83 -11.68 0.45 19.42
C LYS A 83 -12.04 1.55 20.44
N PRO A 84 -11.97 2.83 20.07
CA PRO A 84 -12.33 3.91 20.98
C PRO A 84 -13.84 3.90 21.28
N ASN A 85 -14.19 4.20 22.54
CA ASN A 85 -15.60 4.36 22.94
C ASN A 85 -16.28 5.56 22.25
N ALA A 86 -15.50 6.59 21.92
CA ALA A 86 -15.98 7.74 21.19
C ALA A 86 -16.05 7.44 19.69
N ASN A 87 -17.20 7.73 19.06
CA ASN A 87 -17.44 7.56 17.62
C ASN A 87 -17.16 6.13 17.13
N GLU A 88 -17.51 5.13 17.93
CA GLU A 88 -17.25 3.71 17.66
C GLU A 88 -17.71 3.27 16.26
N SER A 89 -18.87 3.78 15.83
CA SER A 89 -19.51 3.47 14.55
C SER A 89 -18.70 3.89 13.32
N GLU A 90 -17.71 4.77 13.46
CA GLU A 90 -16.84 5.20 12.36
C GLU A 90 -15.64 4.26 12.14
N PHE A 91 -15.30 3.42 13.14
CA PHE A 91 -14.16 2.49 13.09
C PHE A 91 -14.57 1.13 12.48
N VAL A 92 -14.94 1.16 11.20
CA VAL A 92 -15.34 -0.01 10.43
C VAL A 92 -14.22 -0.50 9.52
N ARG A 93 -14.35 -1.72 9.00
CA ARG A 93 -13.45 -2.26 7.98
C ARG A 93 -13.36 -1.31 6.78
N GLY A 94 -12.14 -0.97 6.39
CA GLY A 94 -11.83 -0.04 5.31
C GLY A 94 -11.56 1.40 5.77
N SER A 95 -11.93 1.77 7.00
CA SER A 95 -11.65 3.10 7.55
C SER A 95 -10.14 3.35 7.62
N ARG A 96 -9.74 4.57 7.23
CA ARG A 96 -8.35 5.04 7.33
C ARG A 96 -8.16 5.72 8.68
N VAL A 97 -7.06 5.41 9.34
CA VAL A 97 -6.76 5.85 10.71
C VAL A 97 -5.34 6.40 10.80
N ARG A 98 -5.07 7.22 11.81
CA ARG A 98 -3.73 7.69 12.15
C ARG A 98 -3.21 6.88 13.32
N LEU A 99 -1.99 6.40 13.18
CA LEU A 99 -1.27 5.61 14.18
C LEU A 99 -0.02 6.36 14.59
N ARG A 100 0.35 6.28 15.87
CA ARG A 100 1.71 6.58 16.34
C ARG A 100 2.43 5.26 16.58
N LEU A 101 3.45 4.99 15.79
CA LEU A 101 4.25 3.77 15.88
C LEU A 101 5.11 3.79 17.16
N GLN A 102 5.26 2.62 17.78
CA GLN A 102 6.22 2.37 18.85
C GLN A 102 7.30 1.42 18.35
N GLU A 103 6.88 0.24 17.85
CA GLU A 103 7.76 -0.81 17.33
C GLU A 103 7.15 -1.44 16.08
N LEU A 104 7.99 -1.82 15.11
CA LEU A 104 7.55 -2.47 13.87
C LEU A 104 7.37 -3.99 14.01
N GLU A 105 7.93 -4.59 15.06
CA GLU A 105 7.79 -6.01 15.41
C GLU A 105 8.00 -6.17 16.92
N LEU A 106 6.96 -6.57 17.65
CA LEU A 106 7.05 -6.92 19.05
C LEU A 106 7.83 -8.22 19.20
N SER A 107 9.10 -8.09 19.57
CA SER A 107 9.99 -9.21 19.80
C SER A 107 10.83 -9.00 21.06
N THR A 108 11.06 -10.08 21.81
CA THR A 108 11.89 -10.02 23.01
C THR A 108 12.57 -11.34 23.29
N LYS A 109 13.67 -11.31 24.04
CA LYS A 109 14.43 -12.49 24.45
C LYS A 109 14.31 -12.71 25.95
N PHE A 110 13.74 -13.85 26.32
CA PHE A 110 13.65 -14.25 27.72
C PHE A 110 14.88 -15.03 28.18
N LEU A 111 15.12 -15.03 29.50
CA LEU A 111 16.20 -15.80 30.10
C LEU A 111 16.04 -17.29 29.78
N GLY A 112 17.12 -17.93 29.33
CA GLY A 112 17.13 -19.34 28.93
C GLY A 112 16.66 -19.60 27.49
N ALA A 113 16.16 -18.59 26.77
CA ALA A 113 15.79 -18.75 25.37
C ALA A 113 17.03 -18.72 24.44
N SER A 114 17.11 -19.67 23.51
CA SER A 114 18.13 -19.69 22.46
C SER A 114 17.87 -18.67 21.36
N GLN A 115 16.60 -18.28 21.15
CA GLN A 115 16.14 -17.37 20.12
C GLN A 115 15.14 -16.35 20.70
N GLU A 116 14.91 -15.28 19.95
CA GLU A 116 13.88 -14.27 20.29
C GLU A 116 12.48 -14.82 20.02
N LEU A 117 11.54 -14.42 20.87
CA LEU A 117 10.11 -14.67 20.66
C LEU A 117 9.49 -13.43 20.04
N THR A 118 8.67 -13.61 19.00
CA THR A 118 7.95 -12.54 18.30
C THR A 118 6.46 -12.78 18.37
N LEU A 119 5.69 -11.73 18.62
CA LEU A 119 4.22 -11.76 18.57
C LEU A 119 3.68 -11.63 17.14
N ARG A 120 4.54 -11.33 16.15
CA ARG A 120 4.15 -11.10 14.75
C ARG A 120 3.13 -9.96 14.57
N GLU A 121 3.21 -8.99 15.46
CA GLU A 121 2.41 -7.77 15.46
C GLU A 121 3.33 -6.56 15.71
N ALA A 122 2.97 -5.42 15.15
CA ALA A 122 3.59 -4.14 15.43
C ALA A 122 2.88 -3.46 16.60
N ASP A 123 3.62 -2.65 17.37
CA ASP A 123 3.04 -1.84 18.44
C ASP A 123 2.78 -0.41 17.96
N ALA A 124 1.55 0.06 18.15
CA ALA A 124 1.12 1.38 17.74
C ALA A 124 -0.07 1.87 18.56
N LEU A 125 -0.13 3.19 18.74
CA LEU A 125 -1.23 3.89 19.38
C LEU A 125 -2.19 4.45 18.33
N LEU A 126 -3.48 4.12 18.46
CA LEU A 126 -4.54 4.68 17.62
C LEU A 126 -4.84 6.12 18.03
N LEU A 127 -4.57 7.07 17.13
CA LEU A 127 -4.84 8.51 17.35
C LEU A 127 -6.23 8.93 16.89
N GLY A 128 -6.88 8.14 16.04
CA GLY A 128 -8.22 8.39 15.50
C GLY A 128 -8.28 8.29 13.97
N LEU A 129 -9.41 8.67 13.38
CA LEU A 129 -9.62 8.57 11.93
C LEU A 129 -8.71 9.54 11.15
N ALA A 130 -8.27 9.11 9.98
CA ALA A 130 -7.59 9.96 9.01
C ALA A 130 -8.66 10.77 8.27
N ARG A 131 -8.76 12.06 8.56
CA ARG A 131 -9.69 12.95 7.87
C ARG A 131 -9.20 13.15 6.44
N THR A 132 -10.01 12.80 5.45
CA THR A 132 -9.84 13.36 4.12
C THR A 132 -10.28 14.83 4.20
N SER A 133 -9.47 15.74 3.67
CA SER A 133 -9.75 17.19 3.67
C SER A 133 -10.90 17.58 2.73
N GLY A 134 -12.01 16.82 2.72
CA GLY A 134 -13.14 16.97 1.81
C GLY A 134 -14.51 17.19 2.48
N ARG A 135 -14.63 17.10 3.80
CA ARG A 135 -15.88 17.47 4.50
C ARG A 135 -15.75 18.89 5.05
N LYS A 136 -16.26 19.88 4.30
CA LYS A 136 -16.71 21.13 4.92
C LYS A 136 -17.76 20.75 5.95
N ALA A 137 -17.59 21.19 7.19
CA ALA A 137 -18.67 21.21 8.17
C ALA A 137 -19.81 22.01 7.54
N ILE A 138 -21.00 21.40 7.49
CA ILE A 138 -22.25 22.06 7.11
C ILE A 138 -22.66 22.93 8.29
#